data_AF-A0A497F8D5-F1
#
_entry.id   AF-A0A497F8D5-F1
#
_cell.length_a   1.000
_cell.length_b   1.000
_cell.length_c   1.000
_cell.angle_alpha   90.00
_cell.angle_beta   90.00
_cell.angle_gamma   90.00
#
_symmetry.space_group_name_H-M   'P 1'
#
loop_
_entity.id
_entity.type
_entity.pdbx_description
1 polymer ?
#
loop_
_entity_poly.entity_id
_entity_poly.type
_entity_poly.pdbx_seq_one_letter_code
_entity_poly.pdbx_strand_id
1 'polypeptide(L)'
;MSTLDSFERYCKRIGGIPERTDNSVTCYLHDRTVIVDISISELEVYVPDVRRHLKKVRISTMQQEGDFEFFTDDIIEVFVRFFKEGEGHVSYGTEEEYKTSSFYAYVETATAIRIKREGEKLTVEVFKK
;
A
#
# COMPACT_ATOMS: atom_id res chain seq x y z
N MET A 1 2.49 -17.68 2.66
CA MET A 1 3.38 -16.54 2.97
C MET A 1 2.49 -15.30 3.00
N SER A 2 2.45 -14.54 4.09
CA SER A 2 1.50 -13.44 4.25
C SER A 2 1.95 -12.18 3.52
N THR A 3 1.01 -11.27 3.20
CA THR A 3 1.32 -9.96 2.59
C THR A 3 2.36 -9.18 3.41
N LEU A 4 2.27 -9.25 4.75
CA LEU A 4 3.22 -8.60 5.65
C LEU A 4 4.64 -9.20 5.54
N ASP A 5 4.77 -10.52 5.42
CA ASP A 5 6.09 -11.17 5.22
C ASP A 5 6.72 -10.76 3.88
N SER A 6 5.90 -10.67 2.83
CA SER A 6 6.33 -10.24 1.51
C SER A 6 6.74 -8.77 1.52
N PHE A 7 5.99 -7.92 2.24
CA PHE A 7 6.31 -6.49 2.37
C PHE A 7 7.58 -6.24 3.19
N GLU A 8 7.82 -7.01 4.25
CA GLU A 8 9.06 -6.93 5.01
C GLU A 8 10.29 -7.23 4.14
N ARG A 9 10.21 -8.25 3.27
CA ARG A 9 11.27 -8.57 2.31
C ARG A 9 11.44 -7.48 1.27
N TYR A 10 10.34 -6.93 0.77
CA TYR A 10 10.37 -5.80 -0.14
C TYR A 10 11.10 -4.61 0.49
N CYS A 11 10.80 -4.29 1.75
CA CYS A 11 11.47 -3.21 2.48
C CYS A 11 12.99 -3.39 2.51
N LYS A 12 13.47 -4.59 2.87
CA LYS A 12 14.92 -4.90 2.85
C LYS A 12 15.51 -4.80 1.44
N ARG A 13 14.74 -5.20 0.42
CA ARG A 13 15.16 -5.16 -0.99
C ARG A 13 15.43 -3.72 -1.44
N ILE A 14 14.54 -2.78 -1.14
CA ILE A 14 14.70 -1.35 -1.47
C ILE A 14 15.64 -0.59 -0.52
N GLY A 15 16.44 -1.31 0.28
CA GLY A 15 17.37 -0.73 1.25
C GLY A 15 16.70 -0.02 2.43
N GLY A 16 15.42 -0.24 2.69
CA GLY A 16 14.72 0.27 3.86
C GLY A 16 14.98 -0.56 5.12
N ILE A 17 14.59 0.00 6.28
CA ILE A 17 14.68 -0.66 7.58
C ILE A 17 13.27 -1.10 7.99
N PRO A 18 12.94 -2.40 7.98
CA PRO A 18 11.63 -2.86 8.41
C PRO A 18 11.55 -2.96 9.93
N GLU A 19 10.43 -2.49 10.48
CA GLU A 19 9.99 -2.74 11.85
C GLU A 19 8.67 -3.50 11.80
N ARG A 20 8.58 -4.60 12.57
CA ARG A 20 7.44 -5.51 12.51
C ARG A 20 6.75 -5.65 13.87
N THR A 21 5.42 -5.66 13.82
CA THR A 21 4.53 -6.11 14.89
C THR A 21 3.69 -7.30 14.42
N ASP A 22 2.84 -7.83 15.29
CA ASP A 22 1.96 -8.97 14.96
C ASP A 22 1.03 -8.70 13.77
N ASN A 23 0.62 -7.45 13.58
CA ASN A 23 -0.37 -7.04 12.58
C ASN A 23 0.10 -5.94 11.63
N SER A 24 1.36 -5.52 11.71
CA SER A 24 1.87 -4.46 10.85
C SER A 24 3.34 -4.60 10.53
N VAL A 25 3.73 -4.03 9.40
CA VAL A 25 5.13 -3.84 9.01
C VAL A 25 5.29 -2.39 8.57
N THR A 26 6.19 -1.67 9.22
CA THR A 26 6.61 -0.32 8.85
C THR A 26 7.96 -0.40 8.17
N CYS A 27 8.07 0.11 6.96
CA CYS A 27 9.31 0.25 6.23
C CYS A 27 9.81 1.69 6.35
N TYR A 28 10.88 1.90 7.12
CA TYR A 28 11.54 3.20 7.18
C TYR A 28 12.46 3.37 5.97
N LEU A 29 12.28 4.49 5.27
CA LEU A 29 13.03 4.85 4.08
C LEU A 29 14.17 5.81 4.50
N HIS A 30 15.37 5.60 3.99
CA HIS A 30 16.51 6.47 4.30
C HIS A 30 16.26 7.94 3.86
N ASP A 31 17.02 8.88 4.44
CA ASP A 31 16.84 10.35 4.40
C ASP A 31 17.04 11.03 3.02
N ARG A 32 16.73 10.32 1.93
CA ARG A 32 16.67 10.80 0.55
C ARG A 32 15.22 11.11 0.16
N THR A 33 15.04 11.91 -0.88
CA THR A 33 13.72 12.04 -1.53
C THR A 33 13.33 10.69 -2.13
N VAL A 34 12.48 9.94 -1.43
CA VAL A 34 11.82 8.75 -1.98
C VAL A 34 10.43 9.14 -2.44
N ILE A 35 10.13 8.81 -3.69
CA ILE A 35 8.81 8.97 -4.28
C ILE A 35 8.06 7.66 -4.08
N VAL A 36 6.82 7.74 -3.62
CA VAL A 36 5.95 6.57 -3.47
C VAL A 36 4.71 6.74 -4.33
N ASP A 37 4.50 5.79 -5.23
CA ASP A 37 3.27 5.61 -6.02
C ASP A 37 2.51 4.39 -5.47
N ILE A 38 1.23 4.59 -5.13
CA ILE A 38 0.31 3.51 -4.77
C ILE A 38 -0.80 3.47 -5.80
N SER A 39 -0.95 2.33 -6.46
CA SER A 39 -2.08 2.08 -7.36
C SER A 39 -2.87 0.85 -6.92
N ILE A 40 -4.19 0.96 -6.89
CA ILE A 40 -5.10 -0.17 -6.67
C ILE A 40 -5.98 -0.30 -7.88
N SER A 41 -6.05 -1.50 -8.48
CA SER A 41 -6.97 -1.79 -9.58
C SER A 41 -7.77 -3.04 -9.28
N GLU A 42 -9.07 -2.98 -9.57
CA GLU A 42 -9.93 -4.15 -9.47
C GLU A 42 -9.85 -4.98 -10.75
N LEU A 43 -9.55 -6.27 -10.61
CA LEU A 43 -9.35 -7.20 -11.70
C LEU A 43 -10.30 -8.38 -11.55
N GLU A 44 -10.94 -8.77 -12.65
CA GLU A 44 -11.69 -10.03 -12.73
C GLU A 44 -10.68 -11.17 -12.85
N VAL A 45 -10.61 -12.04 -11.84
CA VAL A 45 -9.71 -13.20 -11.82
C VAL A 45 -10.52 -14.45 -12.08
N TYR A 46 -10.09 -15.22 -13.07
CA TYR A 46 -10.68 -16.50 -13.41
C TYR A 46 -9.98 -17.61 -12.63
N VAL A 47 -10.65 -18.10 -11.59
CA VAL A 47 -10.33 -19.37 -10.93
C VAL A 47 -11.34 -20.39 -11.48
N PRO A 48 -10.96 -21.65 -11.78
CA PRO A 48 -11.92 -22.62 -12.30
C PRO A 48 -13.15 -22.68 -11.39
N ASP A 49 -14.32 -22.46 -12.00
CA ASP A 49 -15.68 -22.51 -11.46
C ASP A 49 -16.26 -21.28 -10.71
N VAL A 50 -15.51 -20.20 -10.46
CA VAL A 50 -16.09 -18.95 -9.89
C VAL A 50 -15.39 -17.69 -10.44
N ARG A 51 -16.18 -16.74 -10.94
CA ARG A 51 -15.68 -15.37 -11.23
C ARG A 51 -15.50 -14.63 -9.91
N ARG A 52 -14.29 -14.18 -9.63
CA ARG A 52 -14.00 -13.39 -8.42
C ARG A 52 -13.31 -12.09 -8.80
N HIS A 53 -13.79 -10.99 -8.23
CA HIS A 53 -13.10 -9.70 -8.32
C HIS A 53 -12.07 -9.62 -7.20
N LEU A 54 -10.81 -9.35 -7.56
CA LEU A 54 -9.72 -9.10 -6.62
C LEU A 54 -9.12 -7.72 -6.89
N LYS A 55 -8.67 -7.06 -5.84
CA LYS A 55 -7.92 -5.81 -5.92
C LYS A 55 -6.44 -6.15 -6.06
N LYS A 56 -5.80 -5.71 -7.14
CA LYS A 56 -4.35 -5.67 -7.25
C LYS A 56 -3.85 -4.37 -6.64
N VAL A 57 -3.05 -4.48 -5.59
CA VAL A 57 -2.38 -3.34 -4.95
C VAL A 57 -0.92 -3.33 -5.38
N ARG A 58 -0.44 -2.19 -5.86
CA ARG A 58 0.95 -1.95 -6.22
C ARG A 58 1.48 -0.75 -5.44
N ILE A 59 2.62 -0.93 -4.79
CA ILE A 59 3.39 0.13 -4.12
C ILE A 59 4.74 0.20 -4.81
N SER A 60 5.02 1.33 -5.46
CA SER A 60 6.29 1.61 -6.13
C SER A 60 7.04 2.71 -5.38
N THR A 61 8.34 2.50 -5.17
CA THR A 61 9.25 3.54 -4.67
C THR A 61 10.05 4.21 -5.79
N MET A 62 9.74 3.89 -7.05
CA MET A 62 10.49 4.29 -8.26
C MET A 62 12.00 3.96 -8.21
N GLN A 63 12.39 2.98 -7.39
CA GLN A 63 13.76 2.46 -7.32
C GLN A 63 13.92 1.27 -8.28
N GLN A 64 15.17 0.88 -8.59
CA GLN A 64 15.46 -0.18 -9.58
C GLN A 64 14.98 -1.56 -9.13
N GLU A 65 14.78 -1.73 -7.83
CA GLU A 65 14.40 -2.95 -7.14
C GLU A 65 12.94 -3.36 -7.37
N GLY A 66 12.22 -2.60 -8.19
CA GLY A 66 10.88 -2.88 -8.67
C GLY A 66 9.79 -2.61 -7.65
N ASP A 67 8.57 -2.98 -8.02
CA ASP A 67 7.36 -2.68 -7.23
C ASP A 67 7.05 -3.81 -6.24
N PHE A 68 6.32 -3.46 -5.18
CA PHE A 68 5.63 -4.41 -4.33
C PHE A 68 4.19 -4.58 -4.81
N GLU A 69 3.85 -5.78 -5.26
CA GLU A 69 2.51 -6.09 -5.77
C GLU A 69 1.88 -7.29 -5.05
N PHE A 70 0.59 -7.20 -4.77
CA PHE A 70 -0.19 -8.33 -4.25
C PHE A 70 -1.67 -8.21 -4.65
N PHE A 71 -2.38 -9.33 -4.55
CA PHE A 71 -3.83 -9.41 -4.77
C PHE A 71 -4.55 -9.63 -3.45
N THR A 72 -5.71 -9.01 -3.28
CA THR A 72 -6.54 -9.18 -2.08
C THR A 72 -8.02 -8.88 -2.34
N ASP A 73 -8.86 -9.52 -1.55
CA ASP A 73 -10.28 -9.26 -1.36
C ASP A 73 -10.56 -8.28 -0.20
N ASP A 74 -9.55 -8.00 0.64
CA ASP A 74 -9.64 -7.09 1.79
C ASP A 74 -10.15 -5.69 1.37
N ILE A 75 -10.78 -4.99 2.32
CA ILE A 75 -11.05 -3.55 2.19
C ILE A 75 -9.70 -2.82 2.32
N ILE A 76 -9.34 -2.03 1.31
CA ILE A 76 -8.08 -1.29 1.29
C ILE A 76 -8.32 0.16 1.64
N GLU A 77 -7.56 0.67 2.61
CA GLU A 77 -7.49 2.08 2.91
C GLU A 77 -6.06 2.59 2.72
N VAL A 78 -5.94 3.80 2.17
CA VAL A 78 -4.63 4.44 1.95
C VAL A 78 -4.61 5.80 2.64
N PHE A 79 -3.58 6.05 3.44
CA PHE A 79 -3.39 7.32 4.16
C PHE A 79 -2.03 7.95 3.84
N VAL A 80 -1.99 9.28 3.80
CA VAL A 80 -0.73 10.04 3.79
C VAL A 80 -0.64 10.80 5.12
N ARG A 81 0.34 10.45 5.95
CA ARG A 81 0.54 11.04 7.29
C ARG A 81 1.74 12.00 7.29
N PHE A 82 1.65 13.11 8.02
CA PHE A 82 2.77 14.05 8.18
C PHE A 82 3.43 13.89 9.56
N PHE A 83 4.75 13.93 9.64
CA PHE A 83 5.51 13.79 10.90
C PHE A 83 5.42 15.02 11.83
N LYS A 84 5.03 16.19 11.31
CA LYS A 84 4.66 17.37 12.12
C LYS A 84 3.14 17.42 12.24
N GLU A 85 2.64 17.62 13.46
CA GLU A 85 1.21 17.69 13.82
C GLU A 85 0.34 18.25 12.68
N GLY A 86 -0.30 17.32 11.97
CA GLY A 86 -1.00 17.57 10.73
C GLY A 86 -1.56 16.26 10.24
N GLU A 87 -2.72 15.87 10.77
CA GLU A 87 -3.48 14.78 10.19
C GLU A 87 -4.03 15.24 8.84
N GLY A 88 -3.32 14.90 7.77
CA GLY A 88 -3.85 14.98 6.41
C GLY A 88 -4.84 13.84 6.21
N HIS A 89 -6.12 14.10 6.41
CA HIS A 89 -7.18 13.17 6.04
C HIS A 89 -7.52 13.35 4.56
N VAL A 90 -7.24 12.34 3.75
CA VAL A 90 -7.72 12.26 2.37
C VAL A 90 -8.56 10.99 2.27
N SER A 91 -9.83 11.11 2.62
CA SER A 91 -10.84 10.06 2.42
C SER A 91 -11.67 10.41 1.18
N TYR A 92 -11.54 9.61 0.11
CA TYR A 92 -12.45 9.67 -1.04
C TYR A 92 -13.35 8.43 -1.03
N GLY A 93 -14.64 8.66 -0.78
CA GLY A 93 -15.70 7.70 -1.06
C GLY A 93 -16.14 7.88 -2.51
N THR A 94 -16.24 6.78 -3.26
CA THR A 94 -16.86 6.80 -4.58
C THR A 94 -18.37 6.81 -4.40
N GLU A 95 -19.02 7.95 -4.65
CA GLU A 95 -20.45 7.94 -4.98
C GLU A 95 -20.62 7.53 -6.45
N GLU A 96 -21.45 6.50 -6.60
CA GLU A 96 -22.23 6.07 -7.76
C GLU A 96 -21.57 5.41 -9.00
N GLU A 97 -22.10 4.21 -9.27
CA GLU A 97 -22.18 3.47 -10.55
C GLU A 97 -20.92 2.81 -11.13
N TYR A 98 -20.69 1.56 -10.69
CA TYR A 98 -20.14 0.43 -11.46
C TYR A 98 -19.17 0.76 -12.60
N LYS A 99 -17.86 0.79 -12.31
CA LYS A 99 -16.75 0.28 -13.17
C LYS A 99 -15.39 0.59 -12.53
N THR A 100 -14.66 -0.45 -12.11
CA THR A 100 -13.19 -0.42 -11.87
C THR A 100 -12.73 0.76 -11.01
N SER A 101 -12.98 0.72 -9.71
CA SER A 101 -12.50 1.73 -8.75
C SER A 101 -10.97 1.67 -8.67
N SER A 102 -10.31 2.42 -9.55
CA SER A 102 -8.86 2.51 -9.59
C SER A 102 -8.43 3.63 -8.66
N PHE A 103 -7.66 3.30 -7.61
CA PHE A 103 -7.07 4.27 -6.72
C PHE A 103 -5.65 4.59 -7.17
N TYR A 104 -5.26 5.85 -7.11
CA TYR A 104 -3.89 6.30 -7.36
C TYR A 104 -3.48 7.37 -6.35
N ALA A 105 -2.33 7.18 -5.70
CA ALA A 105 -1.73 8.18 -4.83
C ALA A 105 -0.24 8.33 -5.12
N TYR A 106 0.22 9.57 -5.12
CA TYR A 106 1.62 9.94 -5.37
C TYR A 106 2.12 10.82 -4.23
N VAL A 107 3.22 10.40 -3.60
CA VAL A 107 3.81 11.09 -2.45
C VAL A 107 5.30 11.31 -2.68
N GLU A 108 5.72 12.57 -2.73
CA GLU A 108 7.13 12.93 -2.73
C GLU A 108 7.67 12.98 -1.31
N THR A 109 8.96 12.65 -1.15
CA THR A 109 9.69 12.73 0.13
C THR A 109 9.10 11.86 1.24
N ALA A 110 8.73 10.62 0.90
CA ALA A 110 8.27 9.65 1.89
C ALA A 110 9.43 9.21 2.80
N THR A 111 9.16 9.14 4.10
CA THR A 111 10.10 8.70 5.14
C THR A 111 9.77 7.32 5.68
N ALA A 112 8.51 6.87 5.56
CA ALA A 112 8.12 5.50 5.87
C ALA A 112 6.88 5.06 5.10
N ILE A 113 6.72 3.75 4.94
CA ILE A 113 5.49 3.11 4.44
C ILE A 113 5.07 2.04 5.44
N ARG A 114 3.86 2.09 5.98
CA ARG A 114 3.31 1.08 6.88
C ARG A 114 2.18 0.31 6.22
N ILE A 115 2.23 -1.01 6.29
CA ILE A 115 1.09 -1.88 5.99
C ILE A 115 0.59 -2.48 7.30
N LYS A 116 -0.70 -2.32 7.59
CA LYS A 116 -1.37 -2.85 8.78
C LYS A 116 -2.58 -3.70 8.35
N ARG A 117 -2.81 -4.81 9.05
CA ARG A 117 -4.00 -5.65 8.87
C ARG A 117 -4.86 -5.68 10.14
N GLU A 118 -6.16 -5.45 9.98
CA GLU A 118 -7.15 -5.47 11.06
C GLU A 118 -8.41 -6.21 10.57
N GLY A 119 -8.53 -7.50 10.86
CA GLY A 119 -9.62 -8.32 10.31
C GLY A 119 -9.54 -8.41 8.78
N GLU A 120 -10.62 -8.06 8.10
CA GLU A 120 -10.76 -8.02 6.62
C GLU A 120 -10.28 -6.70 5.99
N LYS A 121 -9.58 -5.88 6.76
CA LYS A 121 -9.11 -4.56 6.35
C LYS A 121 -7.60 -4.52 6.29
N LEU A 122 -7.07 -3.98 5.21
CA LEU A 122 -5.65 -3.73 5.01
C LEU A 122 -5.41 -2.24 4.75
N THR A 123 -4.62 -1.63 5.62
CA THR A 123 -4.32 -0.20 5.57
C THR A 123 -2.89 0.01 5.11
N VAL A 124 -2.70 0.84 4.08
CA VAL A 124 -1.40 1.32 3.61
C VAL A 124 -1.24 2.77 4.02
N GLU A 125 -0.16 3.11 4.71
CA GLU A 125 0.10 4.47 5.13
C GLU A 125 1.46 4.91 4.65
N VAL A 126 1.53 6.09 4.05
CA VAL A 126 2.79 6.72 3.64
C VAL A 126 3.04 7.91 4.54
N PHE A 127 4.17 7.91 5.23
CA PHE A 127 4.58 9.01 6.07
C PHE A 127 5.45 9.96 5.24
N LYS A 128 5.06 11.23 5.18
CA LYS A 128 5.77 12.31 4.50
C LYS A 128 6.55 13.15 5.50
N LYS A 129 7.74 13.60 5.08
CA LYS A 129 8.61 14.51 5.85
C LYS A 129 7.95 15.86 6.11
#